data_AF-A0A7J3HMQ1-F1
#
_entry.id   AF-A0A7J3HMQ1-F1
#
_cell.length_a   1.000
_cell.length_b   1.000
_cell.length_c   1.000
_cell.angle_alpha   90.00
_cell.angle_beta   90.00
_cell.angle_gamma   90.00
#
_symmetry.space_group_name_H-M   'P 1'
#
loop_
_entity.id
_entity.type
_entity.pdbx_description
1 polymer ?
#
loop_
_entity_poly.entity_id
_entity_poly.type
_entity_poly.pdbx_seq_one_letter_code
_entity_poly.pdbx_strand_id
1 'polypeptide(L)'
;DTDSIFVKNDIEKIEKLSKIIEERFGLEIKPDKIYVRVLFTEAKKRYCGLMQDGRLDIVGLEVVRGDWANVAKDIQEKILEKILKELAVSKAVDYVRKYITSLRNRRVPYRDLIIWKTLTKSPEEYEVKAPHVEAAKILQREGWALTVGDKIGYIIAAGSGKLHERAKPYILASYDEVDIEYYVANQIIPAALRILSLFGIKENDLLPPKTGNAQTLLEFFGKS
;
A
#
# COMPACT_ATOMS: atom_id res chain seq x y z
N ASP A 1 -12.48 -19.41 -0.74
CA ASP A 1 -12.39 -19.27 0.72
C ASP A 1 -12.65 -20.63 1.34
N THR A 2 -12.46 -20.83 2.65
CA THR A 2 -12.83 -22.11 3.29
C THR A 2 -14.30 -22.13 3.71
N ASP A 3 -14.83 -20.97 4.13
CA ASP A 3 -16.14 -20.89 4.79
C ASP A 3 -17.16 -20.02 4.02
N SER A 4 -16.78 -19.51 2.84
CA SER A 4 -17.63 -18.63 2.04
C SER A 4 -17.40 -18.80 0.52
N ILE A 5 -18.47 -18.56 -0.24
CA ILE A 5 -18.45 -18.56 -1.71
C ILE A 5 -19.03 -17.26 -2.25
N PHE A 6 -18.54 -16.84 -3.41
CA PHE A 6 -19.10 -15.72 -4.15
C PHE A 6 -20.00 -16.26 -5.25
N VAL A 7 -21.25 -15.79 -5.27
CA VAL A 7 -22.22 -16.13 -6.30
C VAL A 7 -22.74 -14.85 -6.95
N LYS A 8 -23.21 -14.94 -8.20
CA LYS A 8 -23.94 -13.84 -8.81
C LYS A 8 -25.23 -13.61 -8.02
N ASN A 9 -25.57 -12.33 -7.79
CA ASN A 9 -26.74 -11.97 -7.00
C ASN A 9 -28.05 -12.22 -7.76
N ASP A 10 -28.52 -13.47 -7.72
CA ASP A 10 -29.78 -13.94 -8.28
C ASP A 10 -30.59 -14.53 -7.12
N ILE A 11 -31.58 -13.77 -6.64
CA ILE A 11 -32.29 -14.04 -5.38
C ILE A 11 -32.96 -15.43 -5.43
N GLU A 12 -33.64 -15.77 -6.52
CA GLU A 12 -34.32 -17.06 -6.67
C GLU A 12 -33.33 -18.23 -6.63
N LYS A 13 -32.20 -18.10 -7.33
CA LYS A 13 -31.16 -19.14 -7.31
C LYS A 13 -30.48 -19.26 -5.96
N ILE A 14 -30.26 -18.15 -5.27
CA ILE A 14 -29.66 -18.12 -3.93
C ILE A 14 -30.58 -18.82 -2.93
N GLU A 15 -31.87 -18.48 -2.92
CA GLU A 15 -32.85 -19.14 -2.04
C GLU A 15 -32.95 -20.64 -2.31
N LYS A 16 -32.98 -21.03 -3.60
CA LYS A 16 -32.97 -22.45 -3.99
C LYS A 16 -31.71 -23.16 -3.52
N LEU A 17 -30.54 -22.53 -3.67
CA LEU A 17 -29.27 -23.08 -3.21
C LEU A 17 -29.23 -23.23 -1.69
N SER A 18 -29.68 -22.22 -0.94
CA SER A 18 -29.76 -22.28 0.52
C SER A 18 -30.65 -23.44 0.99
N LYS A 19 -31.84 -23.62 0.40
CA LYS A 19 -32.72 -24.75 0.72
C LYS A 19 -32.07 -26.11 0.45
N ILE A 20 -31.41 -26.27 -0.70
CA ILE A 20 -30.72 -27.52 -1.04
C ILE A 20 -29.62 -27.83 -0.03
N ILE A 21 -28.89 -26.82 0.43
CA ILE A 21 -27.79 -27.01 1.39
C ILE A 21 -28.34 -27.34 2.78
N GLU A 22 -29.42 -26.69 3.20
CA GLU A 22 -30.11 -26.99 4.45
C GLU A 22 -30.67 -28.43 4.46
N GLU A 23 -31.39 -28.83 3.41
CA GLU A 23 -31.98 -30.17 3.29
C GLU A 23 -30.91 -31.28 3.25
N ARG A 24 -29.80 -31.05 2.53
CA ARG A 24 -28.79 -32.08 2.29
C ARG A 24 -27.73 -32.18 3.37
N PHE A 25 -27.38 -31.05 3.99
CA PHE A 25 -26.25 -30.97 4.93
C PHE A 25 -26.66 -30.46 6.32
N GLY A 26 -27.90 -29.99 6.52
CA GLY A 26 -28.34 -29.41 7.78
C GLY A 26 -27.66 -28.08 8.11
N LEU A 27 -27.14 -27.38 7.10
CA LEU A 27 -26.40 -26.12 7.26
C LEU A 27 -27.25 -24.95 6.77
N GLU A 28 -27.45 -23.95 7.63
CA GLU A 28 -28.08 -22.69 7.25
C GLU A 28 -27.04 -21.76 6.61
N ILE A 29 -27.31 -21.32 5.37
CA ILE A 29 -26.46 -20.34 4.67
C ILE A 29 -27.27 -19.10 4.33
N LYS A 30 -26.71 -17.94 4.66
CA LYS A 30 -27.28 -16.63 4.39
C LYS A 30 -26.31 -15.76 3.57
N PRO A 31 -26.82 -14.87 2.70
CA PRO A 31 -25.99 -13.83 2.11
C PRO A 31 -25.39 -12.93 3.19
N ASP A 32 -24.06 -12.87 3.26
CA ASP A 32 -23.35 -12.00 4.20
C ASP A 32 -23.20 -10.57 3.66
N LYS A 33 -22.70 -10.45 2.41
CA LYS A 33 -22.40 -9.17 1.78
C LYS A 33 -22.89 -9.13 0.34
N ILE A 34 -23.40 -7.97 -0.07
CA ILE A 34 -23.82 -7.68 -1.44
C ILE A 34 -22.89 -6.63 -2.02
N TYR A 35 -22.24 -6.98 -3.13
CA TYR A 35 -21.33 -6.10 -3.86
C TYR A 35 -21.90 -5.73 -5.22
N VAL A 36 -21.75 -4.46 -5.60
CA VAL A 36 -22.00 -3.96 -6.95
C VAL A 36 -20.93 -4.49 -7.91
N ARG A 37 -19.67 -4.51 -7.46
CA ARG A 37 -18.51 -5.02 -8.22
C ARG A 37 -17.51 -5.64 -7.26
N VAL A 38 -16.79 -6.65 -7.71
CA VAL A 38 -15.70 -7.26 -6.95
C VAL A 38 -14.48 -7.41 -7.85
N LEU A 39 -13.32 -7.03 -7.34
CA LEU A 39 -12.02 -7.30 -7.93
C LEU A 39 -11.32 -8.38 -7.12
N PHE A 40 -11.06 -9.52 -7.75
CA PHE A 40 -10.24 -10.59 -7.18
C PHE A 40 -8.80 -10.44 -7.66
N THR A 41 -7.84 -10.62 -6.76
CA THR A 41 -6.44 -10.82 -7.15
C THR A 41 -6.18 -12.33 -7.33
N GLU A 42 -5.02 -12.68 -7.89
CA GLU A 42 -4.61 -14.09 -8.06
C GLU A 42 -4.42 -14.83 -6.72
N ALA A 43 -4.16 -14.08 -5.65
CA ALA A 43 -3.97 -14.66 -4.33
C ALA A 43 -5.31 -14.98 -3.66
N LYS A 44 -5.40 -16.17 -3.06
CA LYS A 44 -6.54 -16.56 -2.22
C LYS A 44 -6.72 -15.56 -1.08
N LYS A 45 -7.98 -15.28 -0.71
CA LYS A 45 -8.38 -14.35 0.37
C LYS A 45 -7.91 -12.90 0.15
N ARG A 46 -7.68 -12.50 -1.10
CA ARG A 46 -7.29 -11.12 -1.46
C ARG A 46 -8.22 -10.54 -2.53
N TYR A 47 -9.16 -9.72 -2.12
CA TYR A 47 -10.14 -9.08 -2.99
C TYR A 47 -10.57 -7.70 -2.49
N CYS A 48 -11.21 -6.93 -3.36
CA CYS A 48 -11.91 -5.71 -2.97
C CYS A 48 -13.32 -5.69 -3.58
N GLY A 49 -14.34 -5.50 -2.73
CA GLY A 49 -15.73 -5.34 -3.15
C GLY A 49 -16.20 -3.90 -3.03
N LEU A 50 -16.94 -3.41 -4.02
CA LEU A 50 -17.70 -2.16 -3.91
C LEU A 50 -19.10 -2.48 -3.38
N MET A 51 -19.42 -2.01 -2.19
CA MET A 51 -20.73 -2.19 -1.56
C MET A 51 -21.78 -1.25 -2.18
N GLN A 52 -23.06 -1.55 -1.96
CA GLN A 52 -24.18 -0.75 -2.47
C GLN A 52 -24.18 0.70 -1.95
N ASP A 53 -23.65 0.93 -0.75
CA ASP A 53 -23.50 2.25 -0.14
C ASP A 53 -22.27 3.03 -0.64
N GLY A 54 -21.51 2.47 -1.60
CA GLY A 54 -20.33 3.08 -2.18
C GLY A 54 -19.03 2.87 -1.38
N ARG A 55 -19.06 2.17 -0.24
CA ARG A 55 -17.85 1.80 0.51
C ARG A 55 -17.09 0.69 -0.19
N LEU A 56 -15.77 0.70 -0.03
CA LEU A 56 -14.89 -0.38 -0.46
C LEU A 56 -14.67 -1.33 0.72
N ASP A 57 -14.99 -2.60 0.52
CA ASP A 57 -14.59 -3.68 1.42
C ASP A 57 -13.28 -4.28 0.91
N ILE A 58 -12.19 -4.08 1.64
CA ILE A 58 -10.85 -4.47 1.26
C ILE A 58 -10.43 -5.66 2.13
N VAL A 59 -10.31 -6.84 1.53
CA VAL A 59 -9.98 -8.08 2.23
C VAL A 59 -8.65 -8.60 1.76
N GLY A 60 -7.67 -8.67 2.67
CA GLY A 60 -6.35 -9.26 2.41
C GLY A 60 -5.46 -8.52 1.42
N LEU A 61 -5.95 -7.41 0.81
CA LEU A 61 -5.09 -6.41 0.18
C LEU A 61 -4.40 -5.58 1.27
N GLU A 62 -3.19 -5.13 1.01
CA GLU A 62 -2.22 -4.67 2.03
C GLU A 62 -2.53 -3.32 2.69
N VAL A 63 -3.63 -3.26 3.42
CA VAL A 63 -3.92 -2.17 4.37
C VAL A 63 -3.26 -2.45 5.74
N VAL A 64 -2.68 -3.64 5.95
CA VAL A 64 -2.24 -4.12 7.28
C VAL A 64 -0.91 -4.90 7.26
N ARG A 65 0.11 -4.40 6.54
CA ARG A 65 1.48 -4.86 6.76
C ARG A 65 2.22 -3.85 7.65
N GLY A 66 2.74 -4.31 8.78
CA GLY A 66 3.43 -3.46 9.78
C GLY A 66 4.77 -2.88 9.30
N ASP A 67 5.19 -3.19 8.07
CA ASP A 67 6.37 -2.63 7.41
C ASP A 67 6.03 -1.60 6.31
N TRP A 68 4.76 -1.18 6.20
CA TRP A 68 4.30 -0.27 5.16
C TRP A 68 3.94 1.10 5.71
N ALA A 69 4.34 2.14 4.98
CA ALA A 69 4.00 3.53 5.29
C ALA A 69 2.57 3.87 4.84
N ASN A 70 1.99 4.94 5.39
CA ASN A 70 0.62 5.32 5.06
C ASN A 70 0.44 5.63 3.56
N VAL A 71 1.46 6.22 2.93
CA VAL A 71 1.46 6.51 1.48
C VAL A 71 1.09 5.32 0.60
N ALA A 72 1.49 4.10 1.00
CA ALA A 72 1.23 2.92 0.20
C ALA A 72 -0.22 2.43 0.35
N LYS A 73 -0.81 2.60 1.54
CA LYS A 73 -2.23 2.34 1.80
C LYS A 73 -3.10 3.32 1.01
N ASP A 74 -2.79 4.61 1.11
CA ASP A 74 -3.53 5.67 0.42
C ASP A 74 -3.52 5.46 -1.10
N ILE A 75 -2.36 5.09 -1.67
CA ILE A 75 -2.23 4.77 -3.08
C ILE A 75 -3.11 3.57 -3.46
N GLN A 76 -3.05 2.49 -2.68
CA GLN A 76 -3.80 1.28 -2.96
C GLN A 76 -5.31 1.54 -2.93
N GLU A 77 -5.80 2.21 -1.89
CA GLU A 77 -7.22 2.58 -1.75
C GLU A 77 -7.70 3.46 -2.91
N LYS A 78 -6.91 4.45 -3.31
CA LYS A 78 -7.27 5.35 -4.41
C LYS A 78 -7.26 4.66 -5.77
N ILE A 79 -6.38 3.69 -5.98
CA ILE A 79 -6.41 2.85 -7.18
C ILE A 79 -7.69 2.00 -7.21
N LEU A 80 -8.03 1.33 -6.10
CA LEU A 80 -9.24 0.53 -5.99
C LEU A 80 -10.49 1.37 -6.21
N GLU A 81 -10.53 2.57 -5.65
CA GLU A 81 -11.62 3.53 -5.85
C GLU A 81 -11.80 3.86 -7.34
N LYS A 82 -10.72 4.17 -8.06
CA LYS A 82 -10.75 4.51 -9.49
C LYS A 82 -11.20 3.34 -10.35
N ILE A 83 -10.79 2.13 -10.02
CA ILE A 83 -11.13 0.94 -10.78
C ILE A 83 -12.57 0.52 -10.50
N LEU A 84 -12.95 0.39 -9.23
CA LEU A 84 -14.25 -0.14 -8.84
C LEU A 84 -15.38 0.88 -8.98
N LYS A 85 -15.14 2.16 -8.70
CA LYS A 85 -16.17 3.20 -8.86
C LYS A 85 -16.18 3.77 -10.27
N GLU A 86 -15.02 4.20 -10.78
CA GLU A 86 -14.93 4.94 -12.06
C GLU A 86 -14.74 4.04 -13.30
N LEU A 87 -14.43 2.74 -13.14
CA LEU A 87 -14.09 1.82 -14.24
C LEU A 87 -12.96 2.33 -15.15
N ALA A 88 -12.01 3.09 -14.58
CA ALA A 88 -11.00 3.80 -15.36
C ALA A 88 -9.57 3.45 -14.89
N VAL A 89 -9.01 2.39 -15.47
CA VAL A 89 -7.62 1.95 -15.19
C VAL A 89 -6.61 3.06 -15.55
N SER A 90 -6.81 3.77 -16.66
CA SER A 90 -5.96 4.88 -17.08
C SER A 90 -5.89 6.00 -16.03
N LYS A 91 -7.04 6.37 -15.43
CA LYS A 91 -7.08 7.36 -14.35
C LYS A 91 -6.33 6.89 -13.11
N ALA A 92 -6.32 5.59 -12.82
CA ALA A 92 -5.54 5.03 -11.72
C ALA A 92 -4.03 5.13 -11.99
N VAL A 93 -3.59 4.81 -13.20
CA VAL A 93 -2.19 4.98 -13.64
C VAL A 93 -1.75 6.45 -13.55
N ASP A 94 -2.56 7.37 -14.08
CA ASP A 94 -2.24 8.80 -14.02
C ASP A 94 -2.19 9.34 -12.60
N TYR A 95 -3.04 8.82 -11.71
CA TYR A 95 -3.00 9.15 -10.29
C TYR A 95 -1.67 8.72 -9.66
N VAL A 96 -1.22 7.49 -9.91
CA VAL A 96 0.07 6.98 -9.40
C VAL A 96 1.23 7.85 -9.89
N ARG A 97 1.28 8.18 -11.19
CA ARG A 97 2.30 9.07 -11.76
C ARG A 97 2.33 10.44 -11.09
N LYS A 98 1.16 11.06 -10.90
CA LYS A 98 1.02 12.36 -10.21
C LYS A 98 1.44 12.27 -8.75
N TYR A 99 1.13 11.17 -8.07
CA TYR A 99 1.51 10.95 -6.69
C TYR A 99 3.02 10.78 -6.55
N ILE A 100 3.67 9.97 -7.39
CA ILE A 100 5.14 9.83 -7.43
C ILE A 100 5.80 11.19 -7.69
N THR A 101 5.26 11.98 -8.63
CA THR A 101 5.73 13.34 -8.88
C THR A 101 5.59 14.24 -7.66
N SER A 102 4.47 14.14 -6.94
CA SER A 102 4.23 14.93 -5.72
C SER A 102 5.16 14.52 -4.59
N LEU A 103 5.42 13.22 -4.42
CA LEU A 103 6.35 12.70 -3.44
C LEU A 103 7.80 13.14 -3.74
N ARG A 104 8.24 13.05 -5.00
CA ARG A 104 9.55 13.56 -5.45
C ARG A 104 9.73 15.05 -5.20
N ASN A 105 8.65 15.82 -5.30
CA ASN A 105 8.62 17.25 -4.99
C ASN A 105 8.35 17.55 -3.50
N ARG A 106 8.40 16.54 -2.62
CA ARG A 106 8.15 16.65 -1.17
C ARG A 106 6.82 17.32 -0.80
N ARG A 107 5.78 17.11 -1.61
CA ARG A 107 4.42 17.62 -1.38
C ARG A 107 3.54 16.66 -0.58
N VAL A 108 4.03 15.45 -0.31
CA VAL A 108 3.34 14.47 0.52
C VAL A 108 3.68 14.76 1.99
N PRO A 109 2.73 14.74 2.92
CA PRO A 109 3.03 14.99 4.33
C PRO A 109 4.05 14.02 4.90
N TYR A 110 5.04 14.53 5.64
CA TYR A 110 6.08 13.71 6.29
C TYR A 110 5.50 12.57 7.14
N ARG A 111 4.41 12.84 7.86
CA ARG A 111 3.73 11.84 8.70
C ARG A 111 3.27 10.60 7.92
N ASP A 112 2.97 10.74 6.63
CA ASP A 112 2.47 9.64 5.81
C ASP A 112 3.61 8.71 5.36
N LEU A 113 4.86 9.16 5.51
CA LEU A 113 6.09 8.41 5.23
C LEU A 113 6.60 7.64 6.45
N ILE A 114 5.99 7.82 7.63
CA ILE A 114 6.41 7.11 8.83
C ILE A 114 5.97 5.64 8.72
N ILE A 115 6.93 4.73 8.91
CA ILE A 115 6.68 3.30 9.05
C ILE A 115 6.58 2.99 10.55
N TRP A 116 5.51 2.31 10.95
CA TRP A 116 5.24 1.99 12.35
C TRP A 116 5.34 0.49 12.59
N LYS A 117 6.19 0.09 13.54
CA LYS A 117 6.33 -1.32 13.92
C LYS A 117 6.45 -1.50 15.43
N THR A 118 5.72 -2.47 15.96
CA THR A 118 5.75 -2.81 17.39
C THR A 118 7.00 -3.62 17.74
N LEU A 119 7.64 -3.27 18.86
CA LEU A 119 8.65 -4.10 19.50
C LEU A 119 8.00 -5.32 20.15
N THR A 120 8.46 -6.50 19.78
CA THR A 120 8.02 -7.78 20.34
C THR A 120 9.00 -8.33 21.37
N LYS A 121 10.18 -7.68 21.50
CA LYS A 121 11.28 -7.99 22.43
C LYS A 121 12.01 -6.70 22.78
N SER A 122 12.89 -6.74 23.78
CA SER A 122 13.78 -5.61 24.05
C SER A 122 14.72 -5.39 22.85
N PRO A 123 15.08 -4.15 22.46
CA PRO A 123 15.92 -3.88 21.29
C PRO A 123 17.25 -4.64 21.24
N GLU A 124 17.81 -4.97 22.40
CA GLU A 124 19.06 -5.73 22.59
C GLU A 124 18.91 -7.23 22.34
N GLU A 125 17.69 -7.77 22.50
CA GLU A 125 17.38 -9.20 22.35
C GLU A 125 17.10 -9.60 20.89
N TYR A 126 17.09 -8.64 19.96
CA TYR A 126 16.91 -8.91 18.55
C TYR A 126 18.21 -9.40 17.91
N GLU A 127 18.23 -10.66 17.47
CA GLU A 127 19.33 -11.23 16.68
C GLU A 127 19.42 -10.62 15.27
N VAL A 128 18.28 -10.25 14.70
CA VAL A 128 18.20 -9.69 13.34
C VAL A 128 18.21 -8.17 13.40
N LYS A 129 19.15 -7.56 12.66
CA LYS A 129 19.20 -6.12 12.44
C LYS A 129 18.04 -5.68 11.52
N ALA A 130 16.95 -5.24 12.15
CA ALA A 130 15.76 -4.76 11.47
C ALA A 130 15.61 -3.24 11.61
N PRO A 131 15.03 -2.52 10.62
CA PRO A 131 14.90 -1.06 10.65
C PRO A 131 14.30 -0.48 11.95
N HIS A 132 13.15 -0.99 12.39
CA HIS A 132 12.52 -0.57 13.64
C HIS A 132 13.37 -0.81 14.90
N VAL A 133 14.23 -1.83 14.90
CA VAL A 133 15.12 -2.14 16.04
C VAL A 133 16.28 -1.15 16.08
N GLU A 134 16.88 -0.85 14.93
CA GLU A 134 17.96 0.14 14.87
C GLU A 134 17.46 1.55 15.22
N ALA A 135 16.24 1.90 14.78
CA ALA A 135 15.58 3.12 15.23
C ALA A 135 15.33 3.13 16.75
N ALA A 136 14.84 2.02 17.33
CA ALA A 136 14.66 1.92 18.78
C ALA A 136 15.98 2.08 19.56
N LYS A 137 17.07 1.48 19.08
CA LYS A 137 18.41 1.64 19.69
C LYS A 137 18.92 3.09 19.63
N ILE A 138 18.59 3.84 18.58
CA ILE A 138 18.89 5.27 18.50
C ILE A 138 18.10 6.02 19.57
N LEU A 139 16.79 5.78 19.70
CA LEU A 139 15.97 6.40 20.73
C LEU A 139 16.47 6.10 22.15
N GLN A 140 16.88 4.85 22.44
CA GLN A 140 17.46 4.50 23.74
C GLN A 140 18.77 5.28 24.03
N ARG A 141 19.62 5.47 23.01
CA ARG A 141 20.84 6.29 23.15
C ARG A 141 20.52 7.76 23.43
N GLU A 142 19.41 8.26 22.89
CA GLU A 142 18.86 9.59 23.20
C GLU A 142 18.09 9.64 24.54
N GLY A 143 18.13 8.57 25.34
CA GLY A 143 17.55 8.54 26.70
C GLY A 143 16.08 8.15 26.78
N TRP A 144 15.46 7.68 25.68
CA TRP A 144 14.08 7.22 25.70
C TRP A 144 13.94 5.85 26.37
N ALA A 145 13.02 5.74 27.33
CA ALA A 145 12.64 4.47 27.91
C ALA A 145 11.67 3.74 26.97
N LEU A 146 12.10 2.60 26.43
CA LEU A 146 11.30 1.75 25.54
C LEU A 146 11.06 0.38 26.18
N THR A 147 9.89 -0.17 25.95
CA THR A 147 9.42 -1.45 26.48
C THR A 147 8.81 -2.33 25.38
N VAL A 148 8.69 -3.63 25.67
CA VAL A 148 8.00 -4.56 24.78
C VAL A 148 6.53 -4.13 24.62
N GLY A 149 6.07 -4.07 23.37
CA GLY A 149 4.74 -3.56 23.02
C GLY A 149 4.75 -2.14 22.45
N ASP A 150 5.83 -1.38 22.65
CA ASP A 150 5.93 -0.02 22.13
C ASP A 150 5.97 0.01 20.59
N LYS A 151 5.31 1.01 20.01
CA LYS A 151 5.31 1.26 18.57
C LYS A 151 6.44 2.20 18.19
N ILE A 152 7.35 1.72 17.37
CA ILE A 152 8.48 2.50 16.86
C ILE A 152 8.11 3.06 15.49
N GLY A 153 8.03 4.38 15.42
CA GLY A 153 7.93 5.12 14.17
C GLY A 153 9.33 5.43 13.63
N TYR A 154 9.56 5.15 12.36
CA TYR A 154 10.82 5.45 11.70
C TYR A 154 10.61 5.80 10.23
N ILE A 155 11.58 6.48 9.65
CA ILE A 155 11.70 6.69 8.21
C ILE A 155 12.95 6.00 7.69
N ILE A 156 13.01 5.82 6.37
CA ILE A 156 14.23 5.40 5.70
C ILE A 156 14.92 6.63 5.14
N ALA A 157 16.12 6.91 5.65
CA ALA A 157 16.91 8.04 5.24
C ALA A 157 17.70 7.76 3.95
N ALA A 158 18.00 8.81 3.20
CA ALA A 158 18.90 8.75 2.05
C ALA A 158 20.33 8.43 2.50
N GLY A 159 21.04 7.64 1.70
CA GLY A 159 22.40 7.23 2.00
C GLY A 159 22.73 5.85 1.44
N SER A 160 24.01 5.50 1.54
CA SER A 160 24.54 4.16 1.25
C SER A 160 24.36 3.22 2.44
N GLY A 161 24.46 1.91 2.19
CA GLY A 161 24.43 0.88 3.23
C GLY A 161 23.16 0.04 3.20
N LYS A 162 23.02 -0.82 4.20
CA LYS A 162 21.87 -1.72 4.33
C LYS A 162 20.64 -0.95 4.81
N LEU A 163 19.45 -1.44 4.47
CA LEU A 163 18.19 -0.77 4.81
C LEU A 163 18.05 -0.42 6.30
N HIS A 164 18.48 -1.32 7.20
CA HIS A 164 18.39 -1.09 8.64
C HIS A 164 19.36 -0.01 9.14
N GLU A 165 20.49 0.22 8.47
CA GLU A 165 21.47 1.27 8.84
C GLU A 165 20.94 2.66 8.49
N ARG A 166 20.04 2.75 7.51
CA ARG A 166 19.40 4.00 7.09
C ARG A 166 18.09 4.29 7.83
N ALA A 167 17.65 3.42 8.73
CA ALA A 167 16.45 3.64 9.50
C ALA A 167 16.70 4.71 10.57
N LYS A 168 15.91 5.79 10.58
CA LYS A 168 15.99 6.84 11.59
C LYS A 168 14.64 7.01 12.30
N PRO A 169 14.63 7.18 13.64
CA PRO A 169 13.40 7.53 14.35
C PRO A 169 12.77 8.77 13.75
N TYR A 170 11.46 8.74 13.49
CA TYR A 170 10.80 9.84 12.78
C TYR A 170 10.90 11.17 13.53
N ILE A 171 10.98 11.13 14.86
CA ILE A 171 11.09 12.32 15.71
C ILE A 171 12.47 12.98 15.66
N LEU A 172 13.49 12.24 15.21
CA LEU A 172 14.88 12.70 15.11
C LEU A 172 15.31 12.95 13.67
N ALA A 173 14.40 12.81 12.71
CA ALA A 173 14.67 12.98 11.29
C ALA A 173 13.85 14.13 10.71
N SER A 174 14.40 14.76 9.67
CA SER A 174 13.72 15.76 8.86
C SER A 174 13.20 15.16 7.56
N TYR A 175 12.30 15.87 6.87
CA TYR A 175 11.82 15.44 5.57
C TYR A 175 12.93 15.44 4.50
N ASP A 176 13.92 16.34 4.62
CA ASP A 176 15.02 16.42 3.67
C ASP A 176 15.93 15.20 3.68
N GLU A 177 15.96 14.48 4.80
CA GLU A 177 16.73 13.25 4.96
C GLU A 177 16.03 12.02 4.38
N VAL A 178 14.75 12.08 4.05
CA VAL A 178 13.99 10.90 3.58
C VAL A 178 14.48 10.43 2.20
N ASP A 179 14.73 9.13 2.06
CA ASP A 179 14.97 8.51 0.76
C ASP A 179 13.67 8.37 -0.01
N ILE A 180 13.31 9.39 -0.78
CA ILE A 180 12.09 9.38 -1.59
C ILE A 180 12.02 8.18 -2.55
N GLU A 181 13.13 7.80 -3.17
CA GLU A 181 13.12 6.74 -4.17
C GLU A 181 12.92 5.36 -3.53
N TYR A 182 13.34 5.17 -2.28
CA TYR A 182 12.94 3.99 -1.50
C TYR A 182 11.41 3.88 -1.39
N TYR A 183 10.70 4.97 -1.06
CA TYR A 183 9.24 4.92 -0.96
C TYR A 183 8.58 4.71 -2.32
N VAL A 184 9.14 5.27 -3.40
CA VAL A 184 8.64 5.03 -4.76
C VAL A 184 8.78 3.54 -5.13
N ALA A 185 9.99 2.99 -5.04
CA ALA A 185 10.33 1.65 -5.52
C ALA A 185 9.86 0.52 -4.59
N ASN A 186 9.89 0.72 -3.27
CA ASN A 186 9.64 -0.34 -2.30
C ASN A 186 8.23 -0.28 -1.67
N GLN A 187 7.52 0.85 -1.80
CA GLN A 187 6.21 1.04 -1.17
C GLN A 187 5.13 1.33 -2.23
N ILE A 188 5.24 2.42 -2.98
CA ILE A 188 4.20 2.89 -3.91
C ILE A 188 4.04 1.96 -5.11
N ILE A 189 5.11 1.68 -5.84
CA ILE A 189 5.06 0.83 -7.04
C ILE A 189 4.55 -0.58 -6.68
N PRO A 190 5.09 -1.25 -5.63
CA PRO A 190 4.59 -2.56 -5.24
C PRO A 190 3.13 -2.54 -4.76
N ALA A 191 2.66 -1.49 -4.04
CA ALA A 191 1.24 -1.33 -3.70
C ALA A 191 0.37 -1.27 -4.94
N ALA A 192 0.77 -0.45 -5.91
CA ALA A 192 0.02 -0.18 -7.12
C ALA A 192 -0.05 -1.40 -8.05
N LEU A 193 1.09 -2.07 -8.27
CA LEU A 193 1.18 -3.20 -9.19
C LEU A 193 0.39 -4.42 -8.74
N ARG A 194 0.15 -4.61 -7.44
CA ARG A 194 -0.72 -5.71 -6.95
C ARG A 194 -2.14 -5.68 -7.51
N ILE A 195 -2.59 -4.49 -7.92
CA ILE A 195 -3.90 -4.29 -8.51
C ILE A 195 -3.75 -4.07 -10.01
N LEU A 196 -2.88 -3.15 -10.42
CA LEU A 196 -2.78 -2.72 -11.80
C LEU A 196 -2.19 -3.78 -12.74
N SER A 197 -1.41 -4.75 -12.22
CA SER A 197 -0.93 -5.88 -13.03
C SER A 197 -2.07 -6.76 -13.56
N LEU A 198 -3.19 -6.84 -12.84
CA LEU A 198 -4.40 -7.56 -13.28
C LEU A 198 -5.00 -6.96 -14.56
N PHE A 199 -4.64 -5.70 -14.85
CA PHE A 199 -5.06 -4.96 -16.03
C PHE A 199 -3.91 -4.80 -17.05
N GLY A 200 -2.84 -5.58 -16.92
CA GLY A 200 -1.69 -5.58 -17.84
C GLY A 200 -0.71 -4.42 -17.66
N ILE A 201 -0.85 -3.62 -16.61
CA ILE A 201 0.04 -2.48 -16.33
C ILE A 201 1.36 -2.97 -15.73
N LYS A 202 2.47 -2.42 -16.22
CA LYS A 202 3.83 -2.73 -15.78
C LYS A 202 4.42 -1.55 -15.00
N GLU A 203 5.53 -1.81 -14.30
CA GLU A 203 6.23 -0.80 -13.51
C GLU A 203 6.57 0.48 -14.30
N ASN A 204 7.10 0.33 -15.51
CA ASN A 204 7.47 1.44 -16.38
C ASN A 204 6.27 2.34 -16.76
N ASP A 205 5.05 1.79 -16.72
CA ASP A 205 3.84 2.57 -16.98
C ASP A 205 3.49 3.47 -15.80
N LEU A 206 3.97 3.18 -14.58
CA LEU A 206 3.66 3.94 -13.37
C LEU A 206 4.64 5.08 -13.11
N LEU A 207 5.84 4.99 -13.67
CA LEU A 207 6.84 6.04 -13.53
C LEU A 207 6.40 7.28 -14.32
N PRO A 208 6.55 8.49 -13.76
CA PRO A 208 6.39 9.72 -14.53
C PRO A 208 7.31 9.68 -15.75
N PRO A 209 6.86 10.14 -16.93
CA PRO A 209 7.73 10.23 -18.09
C PRO A 209 8.97 11.04 -17.72
N LYS A 210 10.15 10.55 -18.10
CA LYS A 210 11.39 11.34 -17.98
C LYS A 210 11.12 12.63 -18.74
N THR A 211 11.11 13.77 -18.04
CA THR A 211 10.95 15.07 -18.67
C THR A 211 12.02 15.15 -19.76
N GLY A 212 11.59 15.21 -21.02
CA GLY A 212 12.49 15.36 -22.15
C GLY A 212 13.41 16.55 -21.87
N ASN A 213 14.70 16.29 -22.02
CA ASN A 213 15.83 17.18 -21.82
C ASN A 213 15.50 18.68 -21.89
N ALA A 214 15.92 19.41 -20.87
CA ALA A 214 16.18 20.85 -20.95
C ALA A 214 17.30 21.22 -21.97
N GLN A 215 17.67 20.30 -22.88
CA GLN A 215 18.67 20.51 -23.94
C GLN A 215 18.10 21.28 -25.15
N THR A 216 16.79 21.37 -25.32
CA THR A 216 16.19 22.04 -26.50
C THR A 216 16.14 23.56 -26.40
N LEU A 217 16.29 24.16 -25.22
CA LEU A 217 16.36 25.63 -25.08
C LEU A 217 17.75 26.18 -25.45
N LEU A 218 18.83 25.48 -25.06
CA LEU A 218 20.20 25.88 -25.42
C LEU A 218 20.49 25.67 -26.92
N GLU A 219 19.90 24.65 -27.55
CA GLU A 219 19.98 24.46 -29.01
C GLU A 219 19.18 25.53 -29.78
N PHE A 220 18.16 26.14 -29.17
CA PHE A 220 17.36 27.20 -29.80
C PHE A 220 18.06 28.56 -29.83
N PHE A 221 18.91 28.86 -28.83
CA PHE A 221 19.68 30.11 -28.75
C PHE A 221 21.12 30.00 -29.28
N GLY A 222 21.57 28.81 -29.68
CA GLY A 222 22.93 28.54 -30.15
C GLY A 222 23.18 28.74 -31.66
N LYS A 223 22.21 29.28 -32.41
CA LYS A 223 22.41 29.69 -33.81
C LYS A 223 22.08 31.17 -33.97
N SER A 224 23.11 32.01 -33.85
CA SER A 224 23.15 33.39 -34.34
C SER A 224 24.57 33.68 -34.81
#